data_AF-A0AAP0KRN2-F1
#
_entry.id   AF-A0AAP0KRN2-F1
#
_cell.length_a   1.000
_cell.length_b   1.000
_cell.length_c   1.000
_cell.angle_alpha   90.00
_cell.angle_beta   90.00
_cell.angle_gamma   90.00
#
_symmetry.space_group_name_H-M   'P 1'
#
loop_
_entity.id
_entity.type
_entity.pdbx_description
1 polymer ?
#
loop_
_entity_poly.entity_id
_entity_poly.type
_entity_poly.pdbx_seq_one_letter_code
_entity_poly.pdbx_strand_id
1 'polypeptide(L)'
;MRIYCSLSTADDPGKANWSQAPFKASFRNFSANACVVSPAFNSCNVTSSPSSANNNDDKSWLSLELDSTGQQRMKFVQTNYMTYNFCTDTKRFPQGLPQECNSV
;
A
#
# COMPACT_ATOMS: atom_id res chain seq x y z
N MET A 1 -3.11 -12.27 2.79
CA MET A 1 -2.94 -10.98 3.51
C MET A 1 -4.29 -10.57 4.12
N ARG A 2 -4.30 -9.74 5.16
CA ARG A 2 -5.51 -9.19 5.79
C ARG A 2 -5.35 -7.67 5.92
N ILE A 3 -6.45 -6.93 5.87
CA ILE A 3 -6.45 -5.47 5.99
C ILE A 3 -6.72 -5.11 7.47
N TYR A 4 -5.94 -4.18 8.01
CA TYR A 4 -6.07 -3.69 9.38
C TYR A 4 -5.99 -2.17 9.41
N CYS A 5 -6.74 -1.54 10.32
CA CYS A 5 -6.62 -0.12 10.65
C CYS A 5 -6.46 0.00 12.16
N SER A 6 -5.49 0.79 12.61
CA SER A 6 -5.23 0.99 14.04
C SER A 6 -4.75 2.42 14.31
N LEU A 7 -5.00 2.89 15.52
CA LEU A 7 -4.45 4.14 16.06
C LEU A 7 -3.70 3.77 17.34
N SER A 8 -2.38 4.00 17.33
CA SER A 8 -1.49 3.69 18.45
C SER A 8 -0.48 4.81 18.66
N THR A 9 0.09 4.87 19.85
CA THR A 9 1.26 5.70 20.16
C THR A 9 2.51 4.99 19.66
N ALA A 10 3.43 5.72 19.02
CA ALA A 10 4.69 5.15 18.55
C ALA A 10 5.74 5.07 19.68
N ASP A 11 6.34 3.89 19.84
CA ASP A 11 7.61 3.44 20.47
C ASP A 11 8.13 4.03 21.80
N ASP A 12 7.66 5.18 22.26
CA ASP A 12 7.91 5.70 23.60
C ASP A 12 6.56 6.00 24.29
N PRO A 13 6.13 5.19 25.27
CA PRO A 13 4.94 5.49 26.06
C PRO A 13 5.20 6.79 26.84
N GLY A 14 4.68 7.92 26.32
CA GLY A 14 4.78 9.22 27.00
C GLY A 14 5.01 10.45 26.13
N LYS A 15 5.34 10.31 24.83
CA LYS A 15 5.51 11.48 23.95
C LYS A 15 4.19 12.14 23.53
N ALA A 16 3.08 11.40 23.57
CA ALA A 16 1.77 11.96 23.31
C ALA A 16 1.30 12.77 24.53
N ASN A 17 0.87 14.02 24.32
CA ASN A 17 0.29 14.83 25.38
C ASN A 17 -1.16 14.41 25.64
N TRP A 18 -1.36 13.59 26.68
CA TRP A 18 -2.67 13.04 27.05
C TRP A 18 -3.70 14.08 27.51
N SER A 19 -3.30 15.31 27.85
CA SER A 19 -4.26 16.39 28.11
C SER A 19 -5.08 16.77 26.86
N GLN A 20 -4.60 16.43 25.67
CA GLN A 20 -5.31 16.65 24.40
C GLN A 20 -6.16 15.45 23.99
N ALA A 21 -6.27 14.42 24.83
CA ALA A 21 -7.17 13.31 24.58
C ALA A 21 -8.64 13.80 24.58
N PRO A 22 -9.53 13.15 23.81
CA PRO A 22 -9.31 11.92 23.03
C PRO A 22 -8.70 12.15 21.64
N PHE A 23 -7.70 11.33 21.28
CA PHE A 23 -7.21 11.23 19.91
C PHE A 23 -8.20 10.40 19.07
N LYS A 24 -8.70 10.98 17.97
CA LYS A 24 -9.73 10.35 17.13
C LYS A 24 -9.26 10.23 15.69
N ALA A 25 -9.27 9.02 15.17
CA ALA A 25 -9.17 8.73 13.74
C ALA A 25 -10.55 8.25 13.25
N SER A 26 -11.01 8.79 12.12
CA SER A 26 -12.30 8.41 11.52
C SER A 26 -12.07 7.80 10.15
N PHE A 27 -12.69 6.66 9.89
CA PHE A 27 -12.63 5.96 8.60
C PHE A 27 -14.05 5.90 8.01
N ARG A 28 -14.17 6.12 6.71
CA ARG A 28 -15.45 6.05 5.97
C ARG A 28 -15.22 5.44 4.60
N ASN A 29 -16.31 5.00 3.97
CA ASN A 29 -16.33 4.47 2.60
C ASN A 29 -15.35 3.31 2.38
N PHE A 30 -15.32 2.33 3.30
CA PHE A 30 -14.52 1.13 3.12
C PHE A 30 -15.04 0.32 1.92
N SER A 31 -14.19 0.16 0.91
CA SER A 31 -14.43 -0.64 -0.27
C SER A 31 -13.19 -1.46 -0.56
N ALA A 32 -13.37 -2.76 -0.80
CA ALA A 32 -12.28 -3.67 -1.11
C ALA A 32 -12.66 -4.53 -2.31
N ASN A 33 -12.00 -4.29 -3.45
CA ASN A 33 -11.95 -5.24 -4.56
C ASN A 33 -10.67 -6.04 -4.40
N ALA A 34 -10.80 -7.32 -4.05
CA ALA A 34 -9.66 -8.17 -3.72
C ALA A 34 -9.92 -9.60 -4.16
N CYS A 35 -8.86 -10.30 -4.56
CA CYS A 35 -8.92 -11.74 -4.74
C CYS A 35 -8.69 -12.45 -3.40
N VAL A 36 -9.75 -13.05 -2.86
CA VAL A 36 -9.74 -13.70 -1.55
C VAL A 36 -9.26 -15.14 -1.69
N VAL A 37 -8.05 -15.40 -1.18
CA VAL A 37 -7.51 -16.77 -1.07
C VAL A 37 -8.10 -17.49 0.15
N SER A 38 -8.37 -18.77 -0.02
CA SER A 38 -8.90 -19.67 1.02
C SER A 38 -8.18 -21.02 0.94
N PRO A 39 -8.36 -21.92 1.92
CA PRO A 39 -7.77 -23.27 1.85
C PRO A 39 -8.15 -24.04 0.57
N ALA A 40 -9.30 -23.75 -0.03
CA ALA A 40 -9.75 -24.34 -1.30
C ALA A 40 -9.21 -23.62 -2.55
N PHE A 41 -8.77 -22.37 -2.42
CA PHE A 41 -8.31 -21.51 -3.51
C PHE A 41 -7.06 -20.75 -3.08
N ASN A 42 -5.88 -21.30 -3.39
CA ASN A 42 -4.60 -20.82 -2.90
C ASN A 42 -3.97 -19.71 -3.78
N SER A 43 -4.53 -19.43 -4.96
CA SER A 43 -3.98 -18.47 -5.90
C SER A 43 -5.04 -17.58 -6.53
N CYS A 44 -4.57 -16.43 -7.01
CA CYS A 44 -5.34 -15.46 -7.75
C CYS A 44 -4.87 -15.50 -9.21
N ASN A 45 -5.55 -16.28 -10.04
CA ASN A 45 -5.21 -16.37 -11.46
C ASN A 45 -5.74 -15.15 -12.22
N VAL A 46 -4.87 -14.53 -13.01
CA VAL A 46 -5.18 -13.40 -13.89
C VAL A 46 -5.88 -13.87 -15.18
N THR A 47 -5.82 -15.18 -15.50
CA THR A 47 -6.23 -15.76 -16.78
C THR A 47 -7.54 -16.55 -16.76
N SER A 48 -8.20 -16.74 -15.62
CA SER A 48 -9.43 -17.54 -15.56
C SER A 48 -10.68 -16.68 -15.51
N SER A 49 -11.50 -16.82 -16.56
CA SER A 49 -12.93 -16.50 -16.60
C SER A 49 -13.67 -16.87 -15.30
N PRO A 50 -14.81 -16.21 -15.00
CA PRO A 50 -15.45 -16.22 -13.69
C PRO A 50 -16.09 -17.59 -13.42
N SER A 51 -15.36 -18.48 -12.77
CA SER A 51 -15.94 -19.71 -12.23
C SER A 51 -15.53 -19.86 -10.77
N SER A 52 -16.26 -19.13 -9.90
CA SER A 52 -16.43 -19.33 -8.43
C SER A 52 -16.26 -18.09 -7.54
N ALA A 53 -16.58 -16.90 -8.05
CA ALA A 53 -17.12 -15.82 -7.23
C ALA A 53 -18.02 -14.98 -8.13
N ASN A 54 -19.14 -14.51 -7.59
CA ASN A 54 -20.25 -13.88 -8.31
C ASN A 54 -19.84 -13.06 -9.54
N ASN A 55 -20.55 -13.30 -10.64
CA ASN A 55 -20.44 -12.60 -11.93
C ASN A 55 -20.45 -11.08 -11.72
N ASN A 56 -19.27 -10.41 -11.70
CA ASN A 56 -19.02 -8.97 -11.95
C ASN A 56 -17.65 -8.45 -11.47
N ASP A 57 -16.74 -9.27 -10.96
CA ASP A 57 -15.42 -8.76 -10.52
C ASP A 57 -14.45 -8.62 -11.69
N ASP A 58 -14.41 -7.42 -12.29
CA ASP A 58 -13.33 -7.02 -13.19
C ASP A 58 -12.00 -7.06 -12.43
N LYS A 59 -11.17 -8.04 -12.78
CA LYS A 59 -9.83 -8.27 -12.22
C LYS A 59 -8.75 -7.51 -12.98
N SER A 60 -9.11 -6.60 -13.90
CA SER A 60 -8.18 -5.75 -14.66
C SER A 60 -7.17 -5.01 -13.78
N TRP A 61 -7.56 -4.71 -12.53
CA TRP A 61 -6.68 -4.07 -11.55
C TRP A 61 -5.44 -4.89 -11.17
N LEU A 62 -5.46 -6.23 -11.31
CA LEU A 62 -4.30 -7.09 -10.99
C LEU A 62 -3.13 -6.90 -11.96
N SER A 63 -3.41 -6.43 -13.18
CA SER A 63 -2.42 -6.16 -14.22
C SER A 63 -2.32 -4.67 -14.56
N LEU A 64 -2.82 -3.80 -13.67
CA LEU A 64 -2.82 -2.36 -13.92
C LEU A 64 -1.42 -1.78 -13.74
N GLU A 65 -0.98 -1.06 -14.75
CA GLU A 65 0.24 -0.24 -14.72
C GLU A 65 -0.12 1.25 -14.76
N LEU A 66 0.77 2.11 -14.26
CA LEU A 66 0.58 3.55 -14.35
C LEU A 66 0.74 4.01 -15.80
N ASP A 67 -0.28 4.68 -16.32
CA ASP A 67 -0.17 5.42 -17.58
C ASP A 67 0.79 6.62 -17.47
N SER A 68 1.08 7.27 -18.59
CA SER A 68 2.01 8.41 -18.64
C SER A 68 1.59 9.58 -17.73
N THR A 69 0.29 9.80 -17.57
CA THR A 69 -0.24 10.85 -16.71
C THR A 69 -0.05 10.49 -15.23
N GLY A 70 -0.31 9.24 -14.86
CA GLY A 70 -0.07 8.69 -13.53
C GLY A 70 1.40 8.76 -13.14
N GLN A 71 2.30 8.42 -14.06
CA GLN A 71 3.75 8.54 -13.85
C GLN A 71 4.19 10.00 -13.62
N GLN A 72 3.67 10.94 -14.41
CA GLN A 72 3.96 12.37 -14.21
C GLN A 72 3.48 12.88 -12.84
N ARG A 73 2.28 12.47 -12.41
CA ARG A 73 1.74 12.82 -11.09
C ARG A 73 2.60 12.23 -9.97
N MET A 74 3.01 10.97 -10.09
CA MET A 74 3.90 10.33 -9.13
C MET A 74 5.22 11.11 -9.01
N LYS A 75 5.84 11.46 -10.13
CA LYS A 75 7.09 12.25 -10.16
C LYS A 75 6.93 13.63 -9.52
N PHE A 76 5.80 14.30 -9.76
CA PHE A 76 5.51 15.58 -9.14
C PHE A 76 5.41 15.47 -7.61
N VAL A 77 4.69 14.46 -7.09
CA VAL A 77 4.58 14.22 -5.64
C VAL A 77 5.95 13.89 -5.04
N GLN A 78 6.71 13.01 -5.68
CA GLN A 78 8.06 12.66 -5.25
C GLN A 78 9.00 13.87 -5.21
N THR A 79 8.89 14.79 -6.18
CA THR A 79 9.76 15.97 -6.23
C THR A 79 9.39 17.03 -5.19
N ASN A 80 8.09 17.21 -4.92
CA ASN A 80 7.61 18.36 -4.14
C ASN A 80 7.25 18.04 -2.68
N TYR A 81 6.92 16.78 -2.36
CA TYR A 81 6.37 16.40 -1.05
C TYR A 81 7.09 15.23 -0.36
N MET A 82 7.95 14.48 -1.07
CA MET A 82 8.67 13.35 -0.47
C MET A 82 9.85 13.86 0.37
N THR A 83 9.82 13.57 1.66
CA THR A 83 10.86 13.98 2.62
C THR A 83 11.86 12.86 2.93
N TYR A 84 11.55 11.61 2.57
CA TYR A 84 12.42 10.46 2.77
C TYR A 84 12.22 9.43 1.67
N ASN A 85 13.33 8.87 1.16
CA ASN A 85 13.32 7.77 0.20
C ASN A 85 14.45 6.78 0.54
N PHE A 86 14.06 5.56 0.93
CA PHE A 86 15.00 4.51 1.31
C PHE A 86 15.92 4.09 0.14
N CYS A 87 15.45 4.19 -1.10
CA CYS A 87 16.25 3.87 -2.29
C CYS A 87 17.39 4.88 -2.55
N THR A 88 17.41 6.01 -1.85
CA THR A 88 18.51 7.00 -1.94
C THR A 88 19.31 7.10 -0.64
N ASP A 89 18.94 6.33 0.39
CA ASP A 89 19.52 6.38 1.71
C ASP A 89 20.75 5.46 1.81
N THR A 90 21.86 5.89 1.19
CA THR A 90 23.12 5.16 1.21
C THR A 90 23.75 5.05 2.60
N LYS A 91 23.37 5.93 3.53
CA LYS A 91 23.83 5.87 4.92
C LYS A 91 23.20 4.69 5.65
N ARG A 92 21.91 4.46 5.45
CA ARG A 92 21.19 3.30 6.01
C ARG A 92 21.58 1.99 5.34
N PHE A 93 21.90 2.03 4.05
CA PHE A 93 22.27 0.85 3.25
C PHE A 93 23.72 0.91 2.75
N PRO A 94 24.73 0.84 3.65
CA PRO A 94 26.14 0.98 3.28
C PRO A 94 26.66 -0.19 2.42
N GLN A 95 25.98 -1.34 2.43
CA GLN A 95 26.35 -2.53 1.66
C GLN A 95 25.72 -2.58 0.26
N GLY A 96 25.02 -1.53 -0.14
CA GLY A 96 24.28 -1.47 -1.39
C GLY A 96 22.77 -1.36 -1.16
N LEU A 97 22.11 -0.72 -2.12
CA LEU A 97 20.67 -0.49 -2.08
C LEU A 97 19.90 -1.77 -2.41
N PRO A 98 18.65 -1.90 -1.92
CA PRO A 98 17.78 -3.01 -2.29
C PRO A 98 17.58 -3.14 -3.81
N GLN A 99 17.43 -4.37 -4.31
CA GLN A 99 17.44 -4.65 -5.76
C GLN A 99 16.29 -3.97 -6.51
N GLU A 100 15.14 -3.79 -5.85
CA GLU A 100 13.96 -3.11 -6.38
C GLU A 100 14.20 -1.62 -6.70
N CYS A 101 15.24 -1.02 -6.11
CA CYS A 101 15.55 0.39 -6.33
C CYS A 101 16.16 0.69 -7.71
N ASN A 102 16.53 -0.34 -8.49
CA ASN A 102 17.13 -0.17 -9.82
C ASN A 102 16.12 0.12 -10.94
N SER A 103 14.82 0.17 -10.60
CA SER A 103 13.72 0.39 -11.55
C SER A 103 13.06 1.77 -11.43
N VAL A 104 13.69 2.71 -10.70
CA VAL A 104 13.20 4.08 -10.49
C VAL A 104 13.77 5.04 -11.53
#